data_AF-A0A819KLE6-F1
#
_entry.id   AF-A0A819KLE6-F1
#
_cell.length_a   1.000
_cell.length_b   1.000
_cell.length_c   1.000
_cell.angle_alpha   90.00
_cell.angle_beta   90.00
_cell.angle_gamma   90.00
#
_symmetry.space_group_name_H-M   'P 1'
#
loop_
_entity.id
_entity.type
_entity.pdbx_description
1 polymer ?
#
loop_
_entity_poly.entity_id
_entity_poly.type
_entity_poly.pdbx_seq_one_letter_code
_entity_poly.pdbx_strand_id
1 'polypeptide(L)' 'YKLNNFLGFRMLHPPLTIVRKTAENNNDNSNLDSFLPSVMTCVNYLKLPDYSSKEIMKAKLTTAIRDGQYAFLLS' A
#
# COMPACT_ATOMS: atom_id res chain seq x y z
N TYR A 1 -26.15 25.04 -2.19
CA TYR A 1 -25.61 23.96 -1.35
C TYR A 1 -24.11 23.86 -1.58
N LYS A 2 -23.32 24.55 -0.76
CA LYS A 2 -21.86 24.60 -0.88
C LYS A 2 -21.32 23.31 -0.22
N LEU A 3 -21.02 22.30 -1.03
CA LEU A 3 -20.41 21.06 -0.55
C LEU A 3 -18.98 21.38 -0.10
N ASN A 4 -18.81 21.53 1.21
CA ASN A 4 -17.51 21.64 1.87
C ASN A 4 -16.76 20.32 1.69
N ASN A 5 -15.99 20.21 0.63
CA ASN A 5 -15.17 19.04 0.28
C ASN A 5 -13.87 18.96 1.13
N PHE A 6 -13.90 19.37 2.40
CA PHE A 6 -12.70 19.59 3.22
C PHE A 6 -12.56 18.66 4.45
N LEU A 7 -13.27 17.53 4.50
CA LEU A 7 -13.16 16.60 5.63
C LEU A 7 -11.96 15.64 5.56
N GLY A 8 -11.13 15.74 4.51
CA GLY A 8 -9.87 15.02 4.37
C GLY A 8 -10.00 13.49 4.42
N PHE A 9 -8.93 12.80 4.83
CA PHE A 9 -8.90 11.33 4.91
C PHE A 9 -9.91 10.75 5.91
N ARG A 10 -10.43 11.56 6.85
CA ARG A 10 -11.43 11.13 7.84
C ARG A 10 -12.76 10.74 7.21
N MET A 11 -13.05 11.23 6.01
CA MET A 11 -14.30 10.96 5.28
C MET A 11 -14.13 9.84 4.25
N LEU A 12 -12.97 9.17 4.20
CA LEU A 12 -12.85 7.94 3.42
C LEU A 12 -13.76 6.89 4.03
N HIS A 13 -14.66 6.34 3.20
CA HIS A 13 -15.56 5.26 3.58
C HIS A 13 -15.37 4.10 2.60
N PRO A 14 -14.68 3.02 3.00
CA PRO A 14 -14.09 2.77 4.33
C PRO A 14 -12.84 3.62 4.65
N PRO A 15 -12.45 3.78 5.92
CA PRO A 15 -11.22 4.51 6.28
C PRO A 15 -9.98 3.88 5.67
N LEU A 16 -9.01 4.71 5.28
CA LEU A 16 -7.70 4.22 4.83
C LEU A 16 -7.04 3.40 5.95
N THR A 17 -6.72 2.16 5.64
CA THR A 17 -6.09 1.20 6.55
C THR A 17 -4.76 0.76 5.96
N ILE A 18 -3.69 0.86 6.75
CA ILE A 18 -2.37 0.35 6.39
C ILE A 18 -2.02 -0.80 7.32
N VAL A 19 -1.65 -1.94 6.76
CA VAL A 19 -1.20 -3.10 7.55
C VAL A 19 0.17 -3.57 7.10
N ARG A 20 0.89 -4.15 8.05
CA ARG A 20 2.17 -4.80 7.82
C ARG A 20 1.97 -6.25 7.39
N LYS A 21 2.62 -6.66 6.31
CA LYS A 21 2.75 -8.04 5.85
C LYS A 21 4.06 -8.59 6.39
N THR A 22 3.96 -9.51 7.34
CA THR A 22 5.09 -10.28 7.87
C THR A 22 5.29 -11.55 7.03
N ALA A 23 6.52 -12.05 6.96
CA ALA A 23 6.78 -13.35 6.34
C ALA A 23 6.10 -14.45 7.18
N GLU A 24 5.29 -15.30 6.56
CA GLU A 24 4.53 -16.36 7.25
C GLU A 24 5.45 -17.49 7.75
N ASN A 25 6.69 -17.59 7.25
CA ASN A 25 7.63 -18.63 7.63
C ASN A 25 9.07 -18.07 7.71
N ASN A 26 9.59 -18.02 8.95
CA ASN A 26 10.99 -18.11 9.38
C ASN A 26 12.08 -17.38 8.54
N ASN A 27 12.64 -16.34 9.17
CA ASN A 27 14.04 -15.89 9.11
C ASN A 27 14.59 -15.13 7.90
N ASP A 28 13.87 -14.95 6.78
CA ASP A 28 14.37 -14.16 5.65
C ASP A 28 13.61 -12.85 5.43
N ASN A 29 13.92 -11.84 6.25
CA ASN A 29 13.52 -10.44 6.00
C ASN A 29 14.09 -9.88 4.69
N SER A 30 15.18 -10.49 4.19
CA SER A 30 15.82 -10.15 2.91
C SER A 30 14.88 -10.31 1.71
N ASN A 31 13.93 -11.26 1.78
CA ASN A 31 12.98 -11.52 0.72
C ASN A 31 11.89 -10.42 0.66
N LEU A 32 11.53 -9.84 1.82
CA LEU A 32 10.49 -8.80 1.91
C LEU A 32 10.85 -7.53 1.12
N ASP A 33 12.13 -7.18 1.08
CA ASP A 33 12.67 -6.06 0.29
C ASP A 33 12.52 -6.25 -1.22
N SER A 34 12.21 -7.45 -1.70
CA SER A 34 11.96 -7.69 -3.12
C SER A 34 10.51 -7.46 -3.51
N PHE A 35 9.56 -7.64 -2.60
CA PHE A 35 8.13 -7.54 -2.90
C PHE A 35 7.64 -6.10 -3.07
N LEU A 36 6.70 -5.91 -3.99
CA LEU A 36 5.91 -4.69 -4.10
C LEU A 36 4.77 -4.70 -3.06
N PRO A 37 4.32 -3.52 -2.60
CA PRO A 37 3.11 -3.43 -1.80
C PRO A 37 1.88 -3.86 -2.61
N SER A 38 0.84 -4.31 -1.91
CA SER A 38 -0.44 -4.68 -2.53
C SER A 38 -1.58 -3.88 -1.92
N VAL A 39 -2.60 -3.60 -2.72
CA VAL A 39 -3.74 -2.78 -2.33
C VAL A 39 -5.05 -3.51 -2.58
N MET A 40 -6.02 -3.31 -1.69
CA MET A 40 -7.43 -3.62 -1.93
C MET A 40 -8.17 -2.30 -2.04
N THR A 41 -8.38 -1.83 -3.26
CA THR A 41 -8.91 -0.49 -3.57
C THR A 41 -10.35 -0.30 -3.07
N CYS A 42 -11.19 -1.34 -3.14
CA CYS A 42 -12.59 -1.30 -2.71
C CYS A 42 -12.77 -0.94 -1.23
N VAL A 43 -11.72 -1.13 -0.41
CA VAL A 43 -11.78 -0.92 1.04
C VAL A 43 -10.67 0.00 1.56
N ASN A 44 -9.99 0.73 0.68
CA ASN A 44 -8.88 1.62 1.04
C ASN A 44 -7.83 0.93 1.93
N TYR A 45 -7.40 -0.27 1.55
CA TYR A 45 -6.52 -1.09 2.39
C TYR A 45 -5.18 -1.35 1.71
N LEU A 46 -4.09 -0.89 2.33
CA LEU A 46 -2.72 -1.03 1.83
C LEU A 46 -1.94 -2.04 2.68
N LYS A 47 -1.42 -3.09 2.05
CA LYS A 47 -0.52 -4.08 2.67
C LYS A 47 0.92 -3.72 2.31
N LEU A 48 1.69 -3.33 3.33
CA LEU A 48 3.13 -3.03 3.20
C LEU A 48 3.96 -4.20 3.72
N PRO A 49 4.90 -4.74 2.91
CA PRO A 49 5.96 -5.61 3.42
C PRO A 49 6.76 -4.94 4.56
N ASP A 50 7.30 -5.73 5.47
CA ASP A 50 8.20 -5.27 6.54
C ASP A 50 9.60 -4.99 5.96
N TYR A 51 9.73 -3.88 5.22
CA TYR A 51 10.97 -3.47 4.57
C TYR A 51 12.08 -3.18 5.59
N SER A 52 13.32 -3.55 5.25
CA SER A 52 14.47 -3.36 6.13
C SER A 52 14.84 -1.88 6.34
N SER A 53 14.44 -0.99 5.42
CA SER A 53 14.66 0.45 5.54
C SER A 53 13.55 1.30 4.91
N LYS A 54 13.48 2.56 5.34
CA LYS A 54 12.54 3.55 4.80
C LYS A 54 12.86 3.88 3.33
N GLU A 55 14.12 3.82 2.96
CA GLU A 55 14.61 4.10 1.60
C GLU A 55 14.08 3.04 0.63
N ILE A 56 14.13 1.76 1.01
CA ILE A 56 13.60 0.65 0.22
C ILE A 56 12.08 0.76 0.11
N MET A 57 11.39 1.02 1.23
CA MET A 57 9.94 1.22 1.25
C MET A 57 9.52 2.34 0.29
N LYS A 58 10.22 3.48 0.31
CA LYS A 58 9.95 4.62 -0.58
C LYS A 58 10.17 4.24 -2.05
N ALA A 59 11.25 3.53 -2.36
CA ALA A 59 11.54 3.09 -3.71
C ALA A 59 10.43 2.15 -4.23
N LYS A 60 10.05 1.14 -3.44
CA LYS A 60 9.01 0.17 -3.81
C LYS A 60 7.62 0.79 -3.94
N LEU A 61 7.25 1.71 -3.05
CA LEU A 61 6.01 2.47 -3.17
C LEU A 61 6.00 3.31 -4.45
N THR A 62 7.11 3.98 -4.76
CA THR A 62 7.21 4.80 -5.97
C THR A 62 7.07 3.94 -7.23
N THR A 63 7.73 2.78 -7.26
CA THR A 63 7.59 1.79 -8.34
C THR A 63 6.13 1.32 -8.47
N ALA A 64 5.50 0.85 -7.39
CA ALA A 64 4.12 0.39 -7.41
C ALA A 64 3.12 1.48 -7.86
N ILE A 65 3.34 2.73 -7.44
CA ILE A 65 2.49 3.87 -7.85
C ILE A 65 2.66 4.20 -9.33
N ARG A 66 3.88 4.06 -9.89
CA ARG A 66 4.15 4.35 -11.31
C ARG A 66 3.65 3.22 -12.21
N ASP A 67 3.93 1.98 -11.83
CA ASP A 67 3.62 0.80 -12.64
C ASP A 67 2.14 0.41 -12.52
N GLY A 68 1.52 0.69 -11.37
CA GLY A 68 0.09 0.47 -11.13
C GLY A 68 -0.83 1.53 -11.75
N GLN A 69 -0.28 2.56 -12.42
CA GLN A 69 -1.12 3.54 -13.11
C GLN A 69 -1.84 2.88 -14.27
N TYR A 70 -3.14 3.12 -14.38
CA TYR A 70 -3.97 2.59 -15.47
C TYR A 70 -4.02 1.05 -15.55
N ALA A 71 -3.42 0.35 -14.58
CA ALA A 71 -3.33 -1.10 -14.54
C ALA A 71 -4.38 -1.65 -13.59
N PHE A 72 -5.47 -2.18 -14.15
CA PHE A 72 -6.33 -3.16 -13.49
C PHE A 72 -6.05 -4.52 -14.11
N LEU A 73 -4.89 -5.09 -13.79
CA LEU A 73 -4.55 -6.44 -14.23
C LEU A 73 -5.19 -7.43 -13.27
N LEU A 74 -6.38 -7.90 -13.64
CA LEU A 74 -7.01 -9.06 -13.03
C LEU A 74 -6.50 -10.29 -13.78
N SER A 75 -5.42 -10.90 -13.27
CA SER A 75 -4.95 -12.23 -13.72
C SER A 75 -4.96 -13.20 -12.57
#